data_AF-A0A935NH86-F1
#
_entry.id   AF-A0A935NH86-F1
#
_cell.length_a   1.000
_cell.length_b   1.000
_cell.length_c   1.000
_cell.angle_alpha   90.00
_cell.angle_beta   90.00
_cell.angle_gamma   90.00
#
_symmetry.space_group_name_H-M   'P 1'
#
loop_
_entity.id
_entity.type
_entity.pdbx_description
1 polymer ?
#
loop_
_entity_poly.entity_id
_entity_poly.type
_entity_poly.pdbx_seq_one_letter_code
_entity_poly.pdbx_strand_id
1 'polypeptide(L)'
;MNNSDQILIEKYINNQLTAAEKISFEQQLSVDTDLRDATFKAKLYWAMLQHPLGKSLLIDNVLNNNNTVETALLQQTYTLEEILDMFTPIDYLESEAITRGAAPKNQATLVNLVVAPPNSIDCTNMPLSFILHNALPYPLFIVVYDNLEEEVLRQTIPADRTNFEVAVNNLAPGRYYWRIQLDKSVNNETLRRQYGTATGSFTRFGHLYQS
;
A
#
# COMPACT_ATOMS: atom_id res chain seq x y z
N MET A 1 24.11 -17.93 5.33
CA MET A 1 24.93 -16.96 6.09
C MET A 1 25.17 -17.54 7.46
N ASN A 2 26.43 -17.65 7.90
CA ASN A 2 26.76 -18.33 9.15
C ASN A 2 26.74 -17.34 10.33
N ASN A 3 26.48 -17.82 11.56
CA ASN A 3 26.45 -16.98 12.76
C ASN A 3 27.75 -16.18 12.99
N SER A 4 28.89 -16.70 12.52
CA SER A 4 30.18 -16.02 12.58
C SER A 4 30.22 -14.74 11.73
N ASP A 5 29.53 -14.73 10.58
CA ASP A 5 29.51 -13.60 9.65
C ASP A 5 28.67 -12.45 10.22
N GLN A 6 27.57 -12.77 10.90
CA GLN A 6 26.72 -11.78 11.58
C GLN A 6 27.49 -11.05 12.69
N ILE A 7 28.24 -11.78 13.52
CA ILE A 7 29.05 -11.20 14.60
C ILE A 7 30.13 -10.27 14.03
N LEU A 8 30.74 -10.63 12.90
CA LEU A 8 31.75 -9.79 12.24
C LEU A 8 31.13 -8.50 11.68
N ILE A 9 29.94 -8.57 11.07
CA ILE A 9 29.20 -7.40 10.59
C ILE A 9 28.86 -6.45 11.74
N GLU A 10 28.34 -6.97 12.85
CA GLU A 10 28.01 -6.17 14.04
C GLU A 10 29.23 -5.47 14.62
N LYS A 11 30.34 -6.19 14.78
CA LYS A 11 31.61 -5.60 15.25
C LYS A 11 32.14 -4.56 14.28
N TYR A 12 31.99 -4.77 12.97
CA TYR A 12 32.43 -3.82 11.95
C TYR A 12 31.63 -2.52 11.98
N ILE A 13 30.30 -2.60 12.11
CA ILE A 13 29.41 -1.44 12.20
C ILE A 13 29.67 -0.62 13.47
N ASN A 14 29.93 -1.30 14.59
CA ASN A 14 30.20 -0.66 15.88
C ASN A 14 31.66 -0.22 16.06
N ASN A 15 32.51 -0.33 15.03
CA ASN A 15 33.96 -0.06 15.09
C ASN A 15 34.71 -0.83 16.20
N GLN A 16 34.30 -2.08 16.46
CA GLN A 16 34.86 -2.95 17.48
C GLN A 16 35.82 -4.02 16.92
N LEU A 17 36.05 -4.05 15.61
CA LEU A 17 37.07 -4.91 15.01
C LEU A 17 38.48 -4.36 15.29
N THR A 18 39.41 -5.26 15.60
CA THR A 18 40.83 -4.91 15.61
C THR A 18 41.31 -4.56 14.20
N ALA A 19 42.44 -3.84 14.08
CA ALA A 19 42.97 -3.44 12.78
C ALA A 19 43.26 -4.64 11.84
N ALA A 20 43.72 -5.76 12.39
CA ALA A 20 43.99 -6.99 11.63
C ALA A 20 42.69 -7.67 11.18
N GLU A 21 41.68 -7.75 12.04
CA GLU A 21 40.37 -8.31 11.68
C GLU A 21 39.65 -7.46 10.65
N LYS A 22 39.75 -6.13 10.75
CA LYS A 22 39.16 -5.20 9.79
C LYS A 22 39.72 -5.39 8.39
N ILE A 23 41.04 -5.53 8.26
CA ILE A 23 41.70 -5.76 6.96
C ILE A 23 41.25 -7.10 6.37
N SER A 24 41.22 -8.17 7.19
CA SER A 24 40.75 -9.49 6.74
C SER A 24 39.28 -9.45 6.30
N PHE A 25 38.44 -8.75 7.06
CA PHE A 25 37.02 -8.60 6.75
C PHE A 25 36.79 -7.77 5.47
N GLU A 26 37.51 -6.67 5.27
CA GLU A 26 37.42 -5.86 4.06
C GLU A 26 37.94 -6.61 2.81
N GLN A 27 38.93 -7.48 2.98
CA GLN A 27 39.35 -8.41 1.93
C GLN A 27 38.26 -9.44 1.61
N GLN A 28 37.58 -10.00 2.61
CA GLN A 28 36.46 -10.91 2.40
C GLN A 28 35.28 -10.23 1.68
N LEU A 29 34.95 -8.99 2.02
CA LEU A 29 33.90 -8.20 1.34
C LEU A 29 34.20 -7.93 -0.15
N SER A 30 35.47 -7.99 -0.55
CA SER A 30 35.85 -7.82 -1.96
C SER A 30 35.65 -9.08 -2.80
N VAL A 31 35.53 -10.25 -2.15
CA VAL A 31 35.41 -11.56 -2.79
C VAL A 31 33.99 -12.12 -2.64
N ASP A 32 33.38 -11.99 -1.46
CA ASP A 32 32.06 -12.53 -1.14
C ASP A 32 30.96 -11.48 -1.36
N THR A 33 30.14 -11.71 -2.39
CA THR A 33 29.05 -10.80 -2.78
C THR A 33 27.89 -10.84 -1.79
N ASP A 34 27.57 -12.00 -1.21
CA ASP A 34 26.47 -12.16 -0.26
C ASP A 34 26.83 -11.46 1.07
N LEU A 35 28.07 -11.63 1.53
CA LEU A 35 28.57 -10.96 2.73
C LEU A 35 28.63 -9.44 2.55
N ARG A 36 29.01 -8.98 1.36
CA ARG A 36 29.04 -7.56 0.99
C ARG A 36 27.65 -6.94 1.04
N ASP A 37 26.67 -7.60 0.45
CA ASP A 37 25.29 -7.13 0.41
C ASP A 37 24.67 -7.12 1.81
N ALA A 38 24.93 -8.16 2.61
CA ALA A 38 24.51 -8.20 4.01
C ALA A 38 25.13 -7.06 4.85
N THR A 39 26.43 -6.80 4.68
CA THR A 39 27.14 -5.73 5.37
C THR A 39 26.63 -4.35 4.96
N PHE A 40 26.37 -4.13 3.66
CA PHE A 40 25.80 -2.89 3.16
C PHE A 40 24.41 -2.63 3.72
N LYS A 41 23.51 -3.63 3.68
CA LYS A 41 22.17 -3.53 4.27
C LYS A 41 22.24 -3.20 5.75
N ALA A 42 23.07 -3.90 6.52
CA ALA A 42 23.21 -3.66 7.95
C ALA A 42 23.75 -2.24 8.26
N LYS A 43 24.72 -1.74 7.49
CA LYS A 43 25.18 -0.34 7.60
C LYS A 43 24.09 0.68 7.27
N LEU A 44 23.30 0.42 6.23
CA LEU A 44 22.19 1.28 5.84
C LEU A 44 21.12 1.33 6.94
N TYR A 45 20.73 0.17 7.50
CA TYR A 45 19.80 0.09 8.63
C TYR A 45 20.32 0.84 9.85
N TRP A 46 21.59 0.68 10.20
CA TRP A 46 22.20 1.40 11.32
C TRP A 46 22.22 2.91 11.07
N ALA A 47 22.56 3.37 9.87
CA ALA A 47 22.51 4.78 9.52
C ALA A 47 21.09 5.36 9.57
N MET A 48 20.09 4.60 9.12
CA MET A 48 18.68 4.97 9.25
C MET A 48 18.24 5.09 10.71
N LEU A 49 18.66 4.14 11.57
CA LEU A 49 18.39 4.19 13.02
C LEU A 49 18.97 5.43 13.70
N GLN A 50 20.09 5.97 13.21
CA GLN A 50 20.68 7.19 13.76
C GLN A 50 20.03 8.48 13.22
N HIS A 51 19.37 8.43 12.06
CA HIS A 51 18.78 9.60 11.42
C HIS A 51 17.34 9.89 11.92
N PRO A 52 16.96 11.15 12.20
CA PRO A 52 15.61 11.49 12.68
C PRO A 52 14.47 10.97 11.79
N LEU A 53 14.61 11.08 10.47
CA LEU A 53 13.63 10.55 9.50
C LEU A 53 13.65 9.02 9.38
N GLY A 54 14.79 8.37 9.67
CA GLY A 54 14.86 6.91 9.64
C GLY A 54 14.23 6.29 10.89
N LYS A 55 14.32 6.97 12.04
CA LYS A 55 13.61 6.59 13.26
C LYS A 55 12.09 6.63 13.08
N SER A 56 11.53 7.65 12.43
CA SER A 56 10.09 7.71 12.16
C SER A 56 9.64 6.58 11.23
N LEU A 57 10.39 6.30 10.15
CA LEU A 57 10.09 5.19 9.22
C LEU A 57 10.12 3.81 9.87
N LEU A 58 10.96 3.60 10.89
CA LEU A 58 11.02 2.35 11.64
C LEU A 58 9.89 2.24 12.66
N ILE A 59 9.48 3.34 13.28
CA ILE A 59 8.30 3.38 14.17
C ILE A 59 7.03 3.09 13.35
N ASP A 60 6.90 3.67 12.16
CA ASP A 60 5.78 3.38 11.25
C ASP A 60 5.77 1.91 10.80
N ASN A 61 6.94 1.32 10.52
CA ASN A 61 7.05 -0.11 10.20
C ASN A 61 6.76 -1.01 11.42
N VAL A 62 7.21 -0.67 12.63
CA VAL A 62 6.96 -1.49 13.83
C VAL A 62 5.50 -1.39 14.28
N LEU A 63 4.84 -0.25 14.10
CA LEU A 63 3.40 -0.10 14.35
C LEU A 63 2.56 -0.81 13.28
N ASN A 64 3.05 -0.89 12.03
CA ASN A 64 2.42 -1.66 10.96
C ASN A 64 2.71 -3.18 11.00
N ASN A 65 3.81 -3.62 11.63
CA ASN A 65 4.24 -5.03 11.66
C ASN A 65 3.71 -5.86 12.84
N ASN A 66 2.87 -5.32 13.73
CA ASN A 66 2.25 -6.12 14.80
C ASN A 66 1.11 -7.05 14.33
N ASN A 67 0.92 -7.23 13.01
CA ASN A 67 -0.05 -8.17 12.45
C ASN A 67 0.53 -9.14 11.41
N THR A 68 1.84 -9.40 11.37
CA THR A 68 2.35 -10.54 10.60
C THR A 68 2.31 -11.80 11.46
N VAL A 69 1.11 -12.39 11.58
CA VAL A 69 1.04 -13.85 11.58
C VAL A 69 1.65 -14.27 10.25
N GLU A 70 2.74 -15.03 10.28
CA GLU A 70 3.21 -15.81 9.12
C GLU A 70 2.04 -16.67 8.65
N THR A 71 1.21 -16.10 7.79
CA THR A 71 0.30 -16.87 6.97
C THR A 71 1.22 -17.48 5.94
N ALA A 72 1.40 -18.79 6.01
CA ALA A 72 1.98 -19.55 4.91
C ALA A 72 1.33 -19.04 3.62
N LEU A 73 2.09 -18.29 2.83
CA LEU A 73 1.65 -17.81 1.52
C LEU A 73 1.37 -19.06 0.72
N LEU A 74 0.11 -19.46 0.66
CA LEU A 74 -0.38 -20.34 -0.38
C LEU A 74 0.04 -19.64 -1.67
N GLN A 75 1.09 -20.17 -2.33
CA GLN A 75 1.50 -19.73 -3.64
C GLN A 75 0.35 -20.09 -4.59
N GLN A 76 -0.64 -19.22 -4.68
CA GLN A 76 -1.66 -19.28 -5.72
C GLN A 76 -0.95 -18.94 -7.02
N THR A 77 -0.67 -19.98 -7.79
CA THR A 77 -0.28 -19.88 -9.18
C THR A 77 -1.53 -19.68 -10.02
N TYR A 78 -1.49 -18.70 -10.92
CA TYR A 78 -2.59 -18.41 -11.84
C TYR A 78 -2.16 -18.75 -13.26
N THR A 79 -3.08 -19.30 -14.04
CA THR A 79 -2.90 -19.42 -15.49
C THR A 79 -2.93 -18.05 -16.15
N LEU A 80 -2.37 -17.95 -17.36
CA LEU A 80 -2.42 -16.71 -18.13
C LEU A 80 -3.87 -16.25 -18.40
N GLU A 81 -4.77 -17.19 -18.68
CA GLU A 81 -6.19 -16.90 -18.93
C GLU A 81 -6.87 -16.32 -17.68
N GLU A 82 -6.65 -16.92 -16.51
CA GLU A 82 -7.15 -16.37 -15.24
C GLU A 82 -6.61 -14.97 -14.95
N ILE A 83 -5.33 -14.72 -15.23
CA ILE A 83 -4.73 -13.39 -15.06
C ILE A 83 -5.39 -12.39 -16.02
N LEU A 84 -5.63 -12.76 -17.29
CA LEU A 84 -6.27 -11.87 -18.24
C LEU A 84 -7.71 -11.56 -17.82
N ASP A 85 -8.45 -12.58 -17.36
CA ASP A 85 -9.81 -12.42 -16.88
C ASP A 85 -9.86 -11.48 -15.69
N MET A 86 -9.03 -11.68 -14.66
CA MET A 86 -8.97 -10.83 -13.45
C MET A 86 -8.70 -9.35 -13.72
N PHE A 87 -8.10 -9.02 -14.86
CA PHE A 87 -7.74 -7.65 -15.23
C PHE A 87 -8.67 -7.05 -16.30
N THR A 88 -9.69 -7.81 -16.72
CA THR A 88 -10.67 -7.35 -17.72
C THR A 88 -11.46 -6.15 -17.17
N PRO A 89 -11.52 -5.03 -17.90
CA PRO A 89 -12.23 -3.83 -17.47
C PRO A 89 -13.75 -3.97 -17.63
N ILE A 90 -14.49 -3.25 -16.77
CA ILE A 90 -15.93 -3.03 -16.90
C ILE A 90 -16.16 -1.64 -17.48
N ASP A 91 -16.60 -1.55 -18.73
CA ASP A 91 -16.67 -0.31 -19.52
C ASP A 91 -17.42 0.84 -18.83
N TYR A 92 -18.56 0.56 -18.20
CA TYR A 92 -19.36 1.62 -17.57
C TYR A 92 -18.72 2.11 -16.27
N LEU A 93 -18.08 1.24 -15.48
CA LEU A 93 -17.35 1.64 -14.27
C LEU A 93 -16.06 2.40 -14.59
N GLU A 94 -15.39 2.05 -15.69
CA GLU A 94 -14.27 2.85 -16.21
C GLU A 94 -14.73 4.24 -16.61
N SER A 95 -15.87 4.34 -17.28
CA SER A 95 -16.45 5.63 -17.69
C SER A 95 -16.81 6.49 -16.47
N GLU A 96 -17.42 5.89 -15.44
CA GLU A 96 -17.71 6.59 -14.17
C GLU A 96 -16.44 7.04 -13.46
N ALA A 97 -15.42 6.16 -13.38
CA ALA A 97 -14.13 6.48 -12.79
C ALA A 97 -13.48 7.67 -13.50
N ILE A 98 -13.41 7.66 -14.84
CA ILE A 98 -12.83 8.73 -15.67
C ILE A 98 -13.54 10.07 -15.43
N THR A 99 -14.85 10.05 -15.20
CA THR A 99 -15.65 11.26 -14.94
C THR A 99 -15.17 12.01 -13.69
N ARG A 100 -14.47 11.36 -12.74
CA ARG A 100 -13.79 12.03 -11.62
C ARG A 100 -12.75 13.06 -12.08
N GLY A 101 -12.09 12.84 -13.21
CA GLY A 101 -11.12 13.78 -13.77
C GLY A 101 -11.73 15.01 -14.45
N ALA A 102 -13.03 14.97 -14.77
CA ALA A 102 -13.70 15.95 -15.65
C ALA A 102 -14.83 16.75 -14.96
N ALA A 103 -15.10 16.52 -13.67
CA ALA A 103 -16.25 17.11 -12.99
C ALA A 103 -16.10 18.65 -12.82
N PRO A 104 -17.18 19.43 -13.05
CA PRO A 104 -17.16 20.88 -12.88
C PRO A 104 -17.00 21.28 -11.40
N LYS A 105 -16.14 22.28 -11.15
CA LYS A 105 -15.68 22.73 -9.81
C LYS A 105 -16.74 23.39 -8.92
N ASN A 106 -17.96 23.61 -9.42
CA ASN A 106 -18.94 24.50 -8.77
C ASN A 106 -19.94 23.84 -7.81
N GLN A 107 -19.74 22.56 -7.45
CA GLN A 107 -20.48 21.88 -6.37
C GLN A 107 -19.52 21.01 -5.54
N ALA A 108 -19.73 20.99 -4.22
CA ALA A 108 -19.02 20.14 -3.27
C ALA A 108 -19.53 18.69 -3.36
N THR A 109 -19.32 18.06 -4.52
CA THR A 109 -19.57 16.64 -4.71
C THR A 109 -18.38 15.85 -4.17
N LEU A 110 -18.62 14.62 -3.70
CA LEU A 110 -17.55 13.74 -3.25
C LEU A 110 -16.50 13.51 -4.35
N VAL A 111 -16.94 13.52 -5.62
CA VAL A 111 -16.07 13.41 -6.80
C VAL A 111 -14.97 14.48 -6.80
N ASN A 112 -15.34 15.73 -6.49
CA ASN A 112 -14.40 16.85 -6.42
C ASN A 112 -13.60 16.88 -5.10
N LEU A 113 -14.10 16.20 -4.07
CA LEU A 113 -13.48 16.19 -2.76
C LEU A 113 -12.34 15.17 -2.66
N VAL A 114 -12.47 14.01 -3.30
CA VAL A 114 -11.44 12.97 -3.30
C VAL A 114 -10.29 13.36 -4.22
N VAL A 115 -9.13 13.70 -3.63
CA VAL A 115 -7.91 14.12 -4.33
C VAL A 115 -7.03 12.92 -4.70
N ALA A 116 -6.95 11.94 -3.80
CA ALA A 116 -6.20 10.71 -3.98
C ALA A 116 -7.06 9.50 -3.58
N PRO A 117 -6.82 8.32 -4.16
CA PRO A 117 -5.80 8.01 -5.18
C PRO A 117 -6.16 8.55 -6.58
N PRO A 118 -5.18 8.71 -7.48
CA PRO A 118 -5.47 8.88 -8.90
C PRO A 118 -6.17 7.63 -9.46
N ASN A 119 -6.92 7.80 -10.55
CA ASN A 119 -7.56 6.66 -11.22
C ASN A 119 -6.55 5.74 -11.84
N SER A 120 -6.88 4.45 -11.84
CA SER A 120 -6.09 3.39 -12.43
C SER A 120 -4.67 3.34 -11.86
N ILE A 121 -4.52 3.66 -10.57
CA ILE A 121 -3.25 3.51 -9.87
C ILE A 121 -2.90 2.04 -9.74
N ASP A 122 -1.62 1.74 -9.89
CA ASP A 122 -1.08 0.41 -9.64
C ASP A 122 -0.68 0.28 -8.17
N CYS A 123 -1.32 -0.65 -7.46
CA CYS A 123 -1.06 -0.93 -6.06
C CYS A 123 -0.23 -2.21 -5.91
N THR A 124 0.97 -2.06 -5.37
CA THR A 124 1.90 -3.14 -5.07
C THR A 124 2.07 -3.30 -3.56
N ASN A 125 1.37 -4.27 -2.97
CA ASN A 125 1.49 -4.69 -1.57
C ASN A 125 1.37 -3.58 -0.50
N MET A 126 0.75 -2.45 -0.84
CA MET A 126 0.51 -1.32 0.07
C MET A 126 -0.98 -0.98 0.09
N PRO A 127 -1.49 -0.48 1.23
CA PRO A 127 -2.87 -0.05 1.33
C PRO A 127 -3.13 1.13 0.38
N LEU A 128 -4.38 1.28 -0.03
CA LEU A 128 -4.78 2.38 -0.90
C LEU A 128 -5.03 3.62 -0.04
N SER A 129 -4.18 4.64 -0.18
CA SER A 129 -4.30 5.88 0.57
C SER A 129 -5.28 6.85 -0.09
N PHE A 130 -6.25 7.30 0.67
CA PHE A 130 -7.23 8.29 0.26
C PHE A 130 -6.98 9.63 0.94
N ILE A 131 -7.09 10.70 0.16
CA ILE A 131 -6.95 12.09 0.63
C ILE A 131 -8.16 12.88 0.14
N LEU A 132 -8.81 13.56 1.07
CA LEU A 132 -9.90 14.49 0.83
C LEU A 132 -9.37 15.93 0.86
N HIS A 133 -9.88 16.79 -0.02
CA HIS A 133 -9.51 18.20 -0.06
C HIS A 133 -9.88 18.93 1.25
N ASN A 134 -11.05 18.59 1.82
CA ASN A 134 -11.52 19.07 3.11
C ASN A 134 -12.13 17.93 3.92
N ALA A 135 -12.07 18.04 5.25
CA ALA A 135 -12.76 17.11 6.13
C ALA A 135 -14.28 17.27 6.02
N LEU A 136 -15.03 16.18 6.12
CA LEU A 136 -16.48 16.20 6.19
C LEU A 136 -16.96 15.92 7.61
N PRO A 137 -17.95 16.67 8.14
CA PRO A 137 -18.51 16.43 9.47
C PRO A 137 -19.43 15.20 9.52
N TYR A 138 -19.40 14.36 8.48
CA TYR A 138 -20.26 13.20 8.32
C TYR A 138 -19.38 11.98 8.05
N PRO A 139 -19.73 10.81 8.64
CA PRO A 139 -19.05 9.57 8.30
C PRO A 139 -19.31 9.19 6.84
N LEU A 140 -18.28 8.63 6.21
CA LEU A 140 -18.35 8.06 4.87
C LEU A 140 -18.28 6.54 4.96
N PHE A 141 -18.59 5.87 3.87
CA PHE A 141 -18.13 4.50 3.68
C PHE A 141 -17.58 4.32 2.28
N ILE A 142 -16.62 3.41 2.18
CA ILE A 142 -16.05 2.95 0.93
C ILE A 142 -16.42 1.49 0.71
N VAL A 143 -16.72 1.15 -0.53
CA VAL A 143 -16.88 -0.23 -1.00
C VAL A 143 -15.92 -0.45 -2.15
N VAL A 144 -15.29 -1.62 -2.21
CA VAL A 144 -14.46 -2.07 -3.32
C VAL A 144 -15.13 -3.26 -3.97
N TYR A 145 -15.20 -3.20 -5.29
CA TYR A 145 -15.70 -4.24 -6.18
C TYR A 145 -14.56 -4.80 -7.00
N ASP A 146 -14.62 -6.10 -7.30
CA ASP A 146 -13.78 -6.70 -8.33
C ASP A 146 -14.38 -6.48 -9.72
N ASN A 147 -13.78 -7.12 -10.73
CA ASN A 147 -14.21 -7.09 -12.12
C ASN A 147 -15.42 -8.00 -12.43
N LEU A 148 -15.98 -8.67 -11.42
CA LEU A 148 -17.25 -9.39 -11.47
C LEU A 148 -18.36 -8.64 -10.70
N GLU A 149 -18.07 -7.41 -10.26
CA GLU A 149 -18.96 -6.57 -9.45
C GLU A 149 -19.27 -7.14 -8.05
N GLU A 150 -18.47 -8.09 -7.58
CA GLU A 150 -18.60 -8.63 -6.23
C GLU A 150 -17.96 -7.70 -5.22
N GLU A 151 -18.66 -7.46 -4.10
CA GLU A 151 -18.14 -6.65 -3.00
C GLU A 151 -17.05 -7.42 -2.25
N VAL A 152 -15.79 -7.02 -2.45
CA VAL A 152 -14.63 -7.66 -1.83
C VAL A 152 -14.19 -6.94 -0.55
N LEU A 153 -14.55 -5.67 -0.38
CA LEU A 153 -14.22 -4.89 0.81
C LEU A 153 -15.25 -3.80 1.07
N ARG A 154 -15.57 -3.58 2.35
CA ARG A 154 -16.34 -2.43 2.83
C ARG A 154 -15.72 -1.89 4.11
N GLN A 155 -15.60 -0.57 4.19
CA GLN A 155 -15.04 0.12 5.35
C GLN A 155 -15.78 1.43 5.62
N THR A 156 -16.12 1.69 6.89
CA THR A 156 -16.64 2.99 7.34
C THR A 156 -15.49 3.90 7.70
N ILE A 157 -15.55 5.15 7.24
CA ILE A 157 -14.59 6.20 7.50
C ILE A 157 -15.23 7.20 8.48
N PRO A 158 -14.61 7.45 9.66
CA PRO A 158 -15.12 8.41 10.62
C PRO A 158 -15.25 9.82 10.04
N ALA A 159 -16.15 10.61 10.62
CA ALA A 159 -16.25 12.04 10.36
C ALA A 159 -14.93 12.77 10.70
N ASP A 160 -14.79 13.97 10.14
CA ASP A 160 -13.70 14.92 10.37
C ASP A 160 -12.30 14.42 9.97
N ARG A 161 -12.25 13.37 9.13
CA ARG A 161 -11.02 12.84 8.54
C ARG A 161 -10.75 13.51 7.19
N THR A 162 -9.49 13.88 6.95
CA THR A 162 -8.99 14.30 5.63
C THR A 162 -8.18 13.22 4.93
N ASN A 163 -7.71 12.22 5.68
CA ASN A 163 -6.95 11.09 5.16
C ASN A 163 -7.40 9.78 5.82
N PHE A 164 -7.31 8.70 5.04
CA PHE A 164 -7.58 7.35 5.51
C PHE A 164 -6.97 6.33 4.54
N GLU A 165 -6.77 5.11 5.03
CA GLU A 165 -6.23 4.02 4.25
C GLU A 165 -7.25 2.88 4.16
N VAL A 166 -7.22 2.20 3.02
CA VAL A 166 -8.04 1.02 2.74
C VAL A 166 -7.12 -0.16 2.49
N ALA A 167 -7.25 -1.18 3.33
CA ALA A 167 -6.39 -2.36 3.32
C ALA A 167 -6.71 -3.26 2.11
N VAL A 168 -6.08 -2.97 0.97
CA VAL A 168 -6.23 -3.74 -0.27
C VAL A 168 -5.17 -4.83 -0.43
N ASN A 169 -4.35 -5.08 0.61
CA ASN A 169 -3.17 -5.96 0.58
C ASN A 169 -3.49 -7.46 0.55
N ASN A 170 -4.73 -7.86 0.84
CA ASN A 170 -5.15 -9.26 0.93
C ASN A 170 -6.10 -9.73 -0.18
N LEU A 171 -6.57 -8.82 -1.04
CA LEU A 171 -7.24 -9.12 -2.33
C LEU A 171 -6.40 -10.01 -3.29
N ALA A 172 -7.01 -10.58 -4.32
CA ALA A 172 -6.27 -11.25 -5.38
C ALA A 172 -5.59 -10.22 -6.32
N PRO A 173 -4.65 -10.62 -7.19
CA PRO A 173 -4.29 -9.80 -8.34
C PRO A 173 -5.53 -9.55 -9.22
N GLY A 174 -5.69 -8.35 -9.75
CA GLY A 174 -6.83 -8.02 -10.59
C GLY A 174 -7.11 -6.53 -10.71
N ARG A 175 -8.18 -6.21 -11.44
CA ARG A 175 -8.71 -4.86 -11.59
C ARG A 175 -9.88 -4.65 -10.64
N TYR A 176 -9.86 -3.51 -9.94
CA TYR A 176 -10.80 -3.21 -8.88
C TYR A 176 -11.38 -1.81 -9.02
N TYR A 177 -12.60 -1.65 -8.50
CA TYR A 177 -13.36 -0.41 -8.52
C TYR A 177 -13.74 -0.03 -7.11
N TRP A 178 -13.51 1.21 -6.71
CA TRP A 178 -13.93 1.71 -5.42
C TRP A 178 -15.06 2.73 -5.55
N ARG A 179 -15.88 2.80 -4.52
CA ARG A 179 -17.03 3.72 -4.43
C ARG A 179 -17.14 4.30 -3.02
N ILE A 180 -17.09 5.62 -2.91
CA ILE A 180 -17.24 6.38 -1.66
C ILE A 180 -18.58 7.14 -1.68
N GLN A 181 -19.33 7.03 -0.59
CA GLN A 181 -20.56 7.80 -0.37
C GLN A 181 -20.76 8.07 1.13
N LEU A 182 -21.71 8.95 1.48
CA LEU A 182 -22.09 9.18 2.89
C LEU A 182 -22.59 7.87 3.53
N ASP A 183 -22.20 7.63 4.79
CA ASP A 183 -22.67 6.48 5.55
C ASP A 183 -24.20 6.46 5.70
N LYS A 184 -24.78 5.27 5.73
CA LYS A 184 -26.24 5.09 5.86
C LYS A 184 -26.79 5.65 7.18
N SER A 185 -25.95 5.78 8.20
CA SER A 185 -26.28 6.46 9.46
C SER A 185 -26.65 7.94 9.27
N VAL A 186 -26.20 8.57 8.18
CA VAL A 186 -26.58 9.93 7.80
C VAL A 186 -27.97 9.90 7.15
N ASN A 187 -29.01 9.95 8.00
CA ASN A 187 -30.41 9.91 7.56
C ASN A 187 -30.89 11.26 7.00
N ASN A 188 -30.26 11.73 5.93
CA ASN A 188 -30.61 12.96 5.24
C ASN A 188 -30.44 12.81 3.72
N GLU A 189 -31.56 12.61 3.02
CA GLU A 189 -31.55 12.41 1.56
C GLU A 189 -31.01 13.61 0.80
N THR A 190 -31.28 14.83 1.28
CA THR A 190 -30.79 16.07 0.64
C THR A 190 -29.27 16.11 0.66
N LEU A 191 -28.66 15.77 1.79
CA LEU A 191 -27.19 15.67 1.90
C LEU A 191 -26.63 14.57 1.02
N ARG A 192 -27.27 13.40 0.96
CA ARG A 192 -26.85 12.30 0.07
C ARG A 192 -26.91 12.69 -1.40
N ARG A 193 -27.92 13.43 -1.82
CA ARG A 193 -28.02 13.96 -3.20
C ARG A 193 -27.00 15.06 -3.47
N GLN A 194 -26.72 15.93 -2.48
CA GLN A 194 -25.74 17.01 -2.61
C GLN A 194 -24.32 16.46 -2.80
N TYR A 195 -23.90 15.52 -1.96
CA TYR A 195 -22.55 14.96 -1.99
C TYR A 195 -22.40 13.85 -3.05
N GLY A 196 -23.48 13.14 -3.35
CA GLY A 196 -23.52 12.10 -4.36
C GLY A 196 -22.61 10.93 -4.02
N THR A 197 -21.82 10.50 -5.00
CA THR A 197 -20.92 9.34 -4.89
C THR A 197 -19.65 9.65 -5.67
N ALA A 198 -18.50 9.22 -5.15
CA ALA A 198 -17.24 9.22 -5.88
C ALA A 198 -16.85 7.80 -6.24
N THR A 199 -16.42 7.58 -7.47
CA THR A 199 -15.93 6.29 -7.94
C THR A 199 -14.53 6.44 -8.52
N GLY A 200 -13.80 5.32 -8.55
CA GLY A 200 -12.51 5.21 -9.19
C GLY A 200 -12.09 3.76 -9.37
N SER A 201 -10.98 3.58 -10.08
CA SER A 201 -10.39 2.26 -10.31
C SER A 201 -8.94 2.20 -9.83
N PHE A 202 -8.47 0.98 -9.58
CA PHE A 202 -7.06 0.67 -9.33
C PHE A 202 -6.76 -0.75 -9.80
N THR A 203 -5.49 -1.01 -10.02
CA THR A 203 -5.00 -2.34 -10.39
C THR A 203 -4.18 -2.88 -9.24
N ARG A 204 -4.38 -4.15 -8.90
CA ARG A 204 -3.52 -4.85 -7.96
C ARG A 204 -2.75 -5.93 -8.68
N PHE A 205 -1.42 -5.89 -8.57
CA PHE A 205 -0.57 -6.94 -9.12
C PHE A 205 -0.29 -8.05 -8.09
N GLY A 206 -0.21 -7.75 -6.79
CA GLY A 206 0.13 -8.77 -5.78
C GLY A 206 1.41 -9.56 -6.12
N HIS A 207 1.54 -10.78 -5.60
CA HIS A 207 2.60 -11.69 -6.01
C HIS A 207 2.11 -12.57 -7.17
N LEU A 208 2.21 -12.09 -8.41
CA LEU A 208 1.98 -12.91 -9.60
C LEU A 208 3.12 -13.92 -9.74
N TYR A 209 2.88 -15.18 -9.38
CA TYR A 209 3.73 -16.30 -9.75
C TYR A 209 3.08 -17.00 -10.94
N GLN A 210 3.74 -16.97 -12.11
CA GLN A 210 3.31 -17.73 -13.28
C GLN A 210 3.65 -19.21 -13.08
N SER A 211 2.69 -20.10 -13.37
CA SER A 211 2.89 -21.55 -13.45
C SER A 211 3.53 -22.00 -14.75
#